data_AF-A0A9E4IGT4-F1
#
_entry.id   AF-A0A9E4IGT4-F1
#
_cell.length_a   1.000
_cell.length_b   1.000
_cell.length_c   1.000
_cell.angle_alpha   90.00
_cell.angle_beta   90.00
_cell.angle_gamma   90.00
#
_symmetry.space_group_name_H-M   'P 1'
#
loop_
_entity.id
_entity.type
_entity.pdbx_description
1 polymer ?
#
loop_
_entity_poly.entity_id
_entity_poly.type
_entity_poly.pdbx_seq_one_letter_code
_entity_poly.pdbx_strand_id
1 'polypeptide(L)'
;SGNSFVHETESQVILNGSYNINFTMDLVVKDMSLFQQLADGQGTPLELSPLVLDIFRRGEQEYGSRAWSPGIVRLLEDACGVDLRAPGFPEEVVDTELPSIA
;
A
#
# COMPACT_ATOMS: atom_id res chain seq x y z
N SER A 1 -3.96 -3.48 -20.32
CA SER A 1 -4.33 -2.17 -19.75
C SER A 1 -3.82 -2.14 -18.32
N GLY A 2 -3.01 -1.16 -17.94
CA GLY A 2 -2.45 -1.05 -16.57
C GLY A 2 -3.40 -0.37 -15.58
N ASN A 3 -4.72 -0.48 -15.81
CA ASN A 3 -5.72 0.25 -15.02
C ASN A 3 -6.24 -0.62 -13.88
N SER A 4 -6.39 -0.04 -12.69
CA SER A 4 -7.01 -0.68 -11.52
C SER A 4 -7.49 0.39 -10.56
N PHE A 5 -8.46 0.06 -9.70
CA PHE A 5 -8.91 0.97 -8.64
C PHE A 5 -7.76 1.47 -7.77
N VAL A 6 -6.83 0.58 -7.39
CA VAL A 6 -5.61 0.92 -6.64
C VAL A 6 -4.76 1.92 -7.41
N HIS A 7 -4.60 1.75 -8.72
CA HIS A 7 -3.85 2.70 -9.53
C HIS A 7 -4.53 4.08 -9.61
N GLU A 8 -5.85 4.11 -9.77
CA GLU A 8 -6.66 5.34 -9.87
C GLU A 8 -6.70 6.11 -8.55
N THR A 9 -6.50 5.45 -7.41
CA THR A 9 -6.58 6.03 -6.06
C THR A 9 -5.21 6.22 -5.42
N GLU A 10 -4.46 5.15 -5.17
CA GLU A 10 -3.19 5.20 -4.43
C GLU A 10 -2.08 5.93 -5.19
N SER A 11 -2.02 5.81 -6.52
CA SER A 11 -1.00 6.52 -7.31
C SER A 11 -1.14 8.04 -7.18
N GLN A 12 -2.36 8.54 -6.97
CA GLN A 12 -2.59 9.98 -6.81
C GLN A 12 -1.88 10.49 -5.55
N VAL A 13 -2.09 9.82 -4.41
CA VAL A 13 -1.50 10.23 -3.14
C VAL A 13 0.00 9.91 -3.04
N ILE A 14 0.49 8.93 -3.81
CA ILE A 14 1.92 8.70 -4.01
C ILE A 14 2.56 9.89 -4.74
N LEU A 15 1.98 10.31 -5.86
CA LEU A 15 2.48 11.44 -6.66
C LEU A 15 2.29 12.78 -5.93
N ASN A 16 1.34 12.91 -5.01
CA ASN A 16 1.25 14.04 -4.10
C ASN A 16 2.32 14.00 -2.99
N GLY A 17 2.61 12.81 -2.45
CA GLY A 17 3.52 12.59 -1.34
C GLY A 17 2.86 12.54 0.05
N SER A 18 1.53 12.65 0.12
CA SER A 18 0.78 12.43 1.37
C SER A 18 0.70 10.96 1.75
N TYR A 19 0.66 10.08 0.74
CA TYR A 19 0.38 8.65 0.85
C TYR A 19 -0.94 8.32 1.57
N ASN A 20 -1.83 9.30 1.78
CA ASN A 20 -2.97 9.16 2.68
C ASN A 20 -4.17 8.47 2.00
N ILE A 21 -4.38 7.20 2.32
CA ILE A 21 -5.60 6.43 2.03
C ILE A 21 -6.29 5.91 3.28
N ASN A 22 -5.96 6.47 4.45
CA ASN A 22 -6.50 6.05 5.76
C ASN A 22 -6.28 4.56 6.12
N PHE A 23 -5.17 3.96 5.67
CA PHE A 23 -4.77 2.59 6.00
C PHE A 23 -3.27 2.54 6.28
N THR A 24 -2.91 1.98 7.43
CA THR A 24 -1.55 2.04 7.98
C THR A 24 -0.75 0.77 7.71
N MET A 25 0.58 0.87 7.79
CA MET A 25 1.51 -0.26 7.59
C MET A 25 1.18 -1.46 8.48
N ASP A 26 0.88 -1.22 9.77
CA ASP A 26 0.50 -2.27 10.72
C ASP A 26 -0.77 -3.04 10.30
N LEU A 27 -1.74 -2.36 9.69
CA LEU A 27 -2.96 -2.99 9.19
C LEU A 27 -2.68 -3.87 7.97
N VAL A 28 -1.81 -3.44 7.05
CA VAL A 28 -1.36 -4.28 5.94
C VAL A 28 -0.60 -5.51 6.45
N VAL A 29 0.34 -5.32 7.37
CA VAL A 29 1.11 -6.42 7.97
C VAL A 29 0.20 -7.40 8.69
N LYS A 30 -0.82 -6.92 9.41
CA LYS A 30 -1.86 -7.75 10.05
C LYS A 30 -2.58 -8.63 9.02
N ASP A 31 -3.13 -8.04 7.97
CA ASP A 31 -3.95 -8.76 6.98
C ASP A 31 -3.11 -9.75 6.16
N MET A 32 -1.91 -9.34 5.74
CA MET A 32 -0.96 -10.21 5.04
C MET A 32 -0.48 -11.36 5.93
N SER A 33 -0.23 -11.11 7.21
CA SER A 33 0.15 -12.16 8.16
C SER A 33 -0.98 -13.17 8.37
N LEU A 34 -2.23 -12.70 8.50
CA LEU A 34 -3.40 -13.57 8.60
C LEU A 34 -3.56 -14.43 7.35
N PHE A 35 -3.42 -13.84 6.16
CA PHE A 35 -3.49 -14.55 4.90
C PHE A 35 -2.39 -15.61 4.75
N GLN A 36 -1.13 -15.26 5.08
CA GLN A 36 -0.02 -16.19 5.02
C GLN A 36 -0.20 -17.37 5.98
N GLN A 37 -0.64 -17.12 7.22
CA GLN A 37 -0.90 -18.18 8.20
C GLN A 37 -1.97 -19.16 7.72
N LEU A 38 -3.03 -18.66 7.06
CA LEU A 38 -4.05 -19.51 6.47
C LEU A 38 -3.46 -20.39 5.35
N ALA A 39 -2.67 -19.81 4.46
CA ALA A 39 -2.03 -20.55 3.37
C ALA A 39 -1.09 -21.64 3.89
N ASP A 40 -0.27 -21.32 4.90
CA ASP A 40 0.64 -22.27 5.55
C ASP A 40 -0.15 -23.42 6.20
N GLY A 41 -1.25 -23.11 6.90
CA GLY A 41 -2.12 -24.09 7.53
C GLY A 41 -2.83 -25.02 6.53
N GLN A 42 -3.01 -24.59 5.28
CA GLN A 42 -3.57 -25.40 4.19
C GLN A 42 -2.49 -26.03 3.30
N GLY A 43 -1.20 -25.84 3.59
CA GLY A 43 -0.10 -26.32 2.76
C GLY A 43 -0.10 -25.73 1.34
N THR A 44 -0.62 -24.51 1.16
CA THR A 44 -0.68 -23.84 -0.13
C THR A 44 0.63 -23.07 -0.39
N PRO A 45 1.42 -23.43 -1.42
CA PRO A 45 2.70 -22.79 -1.68
C PRO A 45 2.49 -21.42 -2.36
N LEU A 46 2.56 -20.35 -1.57
CA LEU A 46 2.46 -18.98 -2.09
C LEU A 46 3.86 -18.38 -2.29
N GLU A 47 4.15 -17.92 -3.50
CA GLU A 47 5.42 -17.26 -3.82
C GLU A 47 5.40 -15.76 -3.50
N LEU A 48 4.32 -15.06 -3.85
CA LEU A 48 4.26 -13.59 -3.74
C LEU A 48 3.93 -13.11 -2.32
N SER A 49 3.03 -13.81 -1.62
CA SER A 49 2.59 -13.42 -0.28
C SER A 49 3.74 -13.22 0.72
N PRO A 50 4.68 -14.17 0.89
CA PRO A 50 5.79 -13.97 1.84
C PRO A 50 6.69 -12.79 1.42
N LEU A 51 6.93 -12.61 0.12
CA LEU A 51 7.73 -11.50 -0.40
C LEU A 51 7.08 -10.13 -0.11
N VAL A 52 5.78 -10.01 -0.36
CA VAL A 52 5.03 -8.79 -0.09
C VAL A 52 5.00 -8.50 1.41
N LEU A 53 4.76 -9.52 2.24
CA LEU A 53 4.79 -9.39 3.70
C LEU A 53 6.15 -8.89 4.21
N ASP A 54 7.25 -9.44 3.70
CA ASP A 54 8.60 -9.01 4.08
C ASP A 54 8.89 -7.57 3.63
N ILE A 55 8.43 -7.17 2.44
CA ILE A 55 8.54 -5.78 1.97
C ILE A 55 7.82 -4.84 2.92
N PHE A 56 6.57 -5.15 3.28
CA PHE A 56 5.79 -4.32 4.21
C PHE A 56 6.37 -4.29 5.62
N ARG A 57 6.92 -5.40 6.14
CA ARG A 57 7.62 -5.42 7.44
C ARG A 57 8.84 -4.50 7.45
N ARG A 58 9.62 -4.47 6.36
CA ARG A 58 10.73 -3.51 6.23
C ARG A 58 10.21 -2.08 6.17
N GLY A 59 9.19 -1.82 5.37
CA GLY A 59 8.57 -0.48 5.30
C GLY A 59 8.03 -0.02 6.66
N GLU A 60 7.41 -0.92 7.42
CA GLU A 60 6.96 -0.67 8.79
C GLU A 60 8.13 -0.36 9.72
N GLN A 61 9.23 -1.11 9.63
CA GLN A 61 10.44 -0.90 10.44
C GLN A 61 11.08 0.47 10.15
N GLU A 62 11.18 0.86 8.87
CA GLU A 62 11.85 2.10 8.47
C GLU A 62 10.98 3.34 8.70
N TYR A 63 9.66 3.23 8.49
CA TYR A 63 8.77 4.40 8.47
C TYR A 63 7.75 4.45 9.63
N GLY A 64 7.65 3.38 10.40
CA GLY A 64 6.77 3.26 11.56
C GLY A 64 5.40 2.63 11.25
N SER A 65 4.87 1.91 12.23
CA SER A 65 3.58 1.19 12.18
C SER A 65 2.38 2.04 11.74
N ARG A 66 2.36 3.33 12.10
CA ARG A 66 1.27 4.26 11.79
C ARG A 66 1.48 5.06 10.50
N ALA A 67 2.55 4.79 9.74
CA ALA A 67 2.70 5.38 8.42
C ALA A 67 1.64 4.83 7.46
N TRP A 68 1.22 5.64 6.50
CA TRP A 68 0.25 5.20 5.48
C TRP A 68 0.87 4.19 4.51
N SER A 69 0.11 3.16 4.15
CA SER A 69 0.62 2.01 3.40
C SER A 69 1.11 2.31 1.97
N PRO A 70 0.55 3.25 1.18
CA PRO A 70 1.12 3.60 -0.13
C PRO A 70 2.54 4.17 0.00
N GLY A 71 2.90 4.66 1.20
CA GLY A 71 4.25 5.08 1.54
C GLY A 71 5.29 3.96 1.44
N ILE A 72 4.89 2.72 1.18
CA ILE A 72 5.80 1.59 0.90
C ILE A 72 6.71 1.85 -0.31
N VAL A 73 6.23 2.65 -1.27
CA VAL A 73 7.01 3.03 -2.46
C VAL A 73 8.28 3.79 -2.09
N ARG A 74 8.33 4.43 -0.91
CA ARG A 74 9.52 5.12 -0.42
C ARG A 74 10.73 4.20 -0.30
N LEU A 75 10.54 2.90 -0.07
CA LEU A 75 11.67 1.95 -0.10
C LEU A 75 12.38 1.95 -1.47
N LEU A 76 11.64 2.14 -2.56
CA LEU A 76 12.20 2.25 -3.91
C LEU A 76 12.73 3.67 -4.19
N GLU A 77 12.04 4.70 -3.71
CA GLU A 77 12.51 6.09 -3.83
C GLU A 77 13.87 6.26 -3.16
N ASP A 78 14.01 5.75 -1.93
CA ASP A 78 15.24 5.81 -1.13
C ASP A 78 16.35 4.97 -1.77
N ALA A 79 16.04 3.77 -2.27
CA ALA A 79 17.01 2.91 -2.93
C ALA A 79 17.52 3.49 -4.27
N CYS A 80 16.67 4.22 -4.98
CA CYS A 80 17.01 4.83 -6.27
C CYS A 80 17.54 6.27 -6.13
N GLY A 81 17.34 6.92 -4.98
CA GLY A 81 17.58 8.35 -4.80
C GLY A 81 16.68 9.22 -5.69
N VAL A 82 15.44 8.78 -5.95
CA VAL A 82 14.50 9.45 -6.85
C VAL A 82 13.19 9.68 -6.13
N ASP A 83 12.71 10.94 -6.16
CA ASP A 83 11.39 11.33 -5.68
C ASP A 83 10.35 11.18 -6.81
N LEU A 84 9.24 10.48 -6.56
CA LEU A 84 8.13 10.31 -7.49
C LEU A 84 7.14 11.48 -7.48
N ARG A 85 7.24 12.42 -6.54
CA ARG A 85 6.28 13.51 -6.37
C ARG A 85 6.14 14.36 -7.65
N ALA A 86 4.91 14.73 -7.98
CA ALA A 86 4.55 15.54 -9.14
C ALA A 86 3.45 16.56 -8.78
N PRO A 87 3.42 17.73 -9.44
CA PRO A 87 2.38 18.73 -9.19
C PRO A 87 1.02 18.29 -9.75
N GLY A 88 -0.06 18.77 -9.12
CA GLY A 88 -1.44 18.57 -9.61
C GLY A 88 -2.16 17.34 -9.05
N PHE A 89 -1.54 16.60 -8.14
CA PHE A 89 -2.14 15.44 -7.48
C PHE A 89 -2.72 15.79 -6.09
N PRO A 90 -3.89 15.24 -5.71
CA PRO A 90 -4.53 15.53 -4.44
C PRO A 90 -3.86 14.82 -3.26
N GLU A 91 -3.95 15.43 -2.06
CA GLU A 91 -3.43 14.86 -0.81
C GLU A 91 -4.31 13.74 -0.25
N GLU A 92 -5.61 13.72 -0.59
CA GLU A 92 -6.54 12.67 -0.19
C GLU A 92 -7.41 12.26 -1.37
N VAL A 93 -7.79 10.99 -1.40
CA VAL A 93 -8.76 10.47 -2.37
C VAL A 93 -10.16 10.62 -1.79
N VAL A 94 -11.04 11.32 -2.50
CA VAL A 94 -12.44 11.49 -2.13
C VAL A 94 -13.29 10.56 -3.00
N ASP A 95 -14.06 9.68 -2.35
CA ASP A 95 -15.08 8.92 -3.04
C ASP A 95 -16.27 9.82 -3.36
N THR A 96 -16.53 10.01 -4.65
CA THR A 96 -17.64 10.81 -5.16
C THR A 96 -18.78 9.93 -5.70
N GLU A 97 -18.66 8.61 -5.65
CA GLU A 97 -19.75 7.73 -6.03
C GLU A 97 -20.93 7.89 -5.07
N LEU A 98 -22.14 7.98 -5.62
CA LEU A 98 -23.34 8.01 -4.80
C LEU A 98 -23.46 6.67 -4.07
N PRO A 99 -23.88 6.66 -2.79
CA PRO A 99 -24.14 5.42 -2.08
C PRO A 99 -25.08 4.54 -2.92
N SER A 100 -24.68 3.30 -3.16
CA SER A 100 -25.56 2.34 -3.83
C SER A 100 -26.85 2.25 -3.03
N ILE A 101 -27.97 2.63 -3.66
CA ILE A 101 -29.30 2.48 -3.08
C ILE A 101 -29.58 0.97 -3.08
N ALA A 102 -29.51 0.35 -1.91
CA ALA A 102 -29.89 -1.05 -1.71
C ALA A 102 -31.40 -1.23 -1.80
#